data_AF-A0AAW2SBW2-F1
#
_entry.id   AF-A0AAW2SBW2-F1
#
_cell.length_a   1.000
_cell.length_b   1.000
_cell.length_c   1.000
_cell.angle_alpha   90.00
_cell.angle_beta   90.00
_cell.angle_gamma   90.00
#
_symmetry.space_group_name_H-M   'P 1'
#
loop_
_entity.id
_entity.type
_entity.pdbx_description
1 polymer ?
#
loop_
_entity_poly.entity_id
_entity_poly.type
_entity_poly.pdbx_seq_one_letter_code
_entity_poly.pdbx_strand_id
1 'polypeptide(L)'
;MSSSSSSSIAVIVLLSLVFATLSGQCQGGDVPLQVGFYKGKCGRADIEAIIGGVVLARFMKDPTITAALLRMQFHDCFVNGCDASILLDGNNTEKTAAPNLSVRGYEIIDAAKAAVEAICPGVVSCADIIVMATRDAVALVNEYSLPSLVEEDDTLYKLGRRDGTTSLAKNVDLPAPSISVSDSIKAFAKKGLDATDMVYLLGGHTVGVAHCSLFQDRLYNFQNTGKPDPTMDSSLLTALRARCPQNTTVDNTVNLDQNPLSSMTVDNSYYRQIILHRAILQIDQELALDPLSKQTVTAIANGFDFSTRFGQAMIKLGAVQVLTGKQGEIRRSCRATNNPPNNSFLTSSSYKLQVDTTESFFSRMKNETKRQCSSPNLGCRVPIPRSLRCYLFILDFFNNIPPLCNKQEAANPMALTKKSSFFLLLASLAMIQISMAGDPDILTDFIVPPNSPPPDGNFFTFTGMRSLISAPIPPTFKVVKATLDQFPALNGQSVSYAVLIYPAGSVNPVHTHPRSAELLFLAQGSLEVGFVDTTNKLYTQTLQQGDVFVFPKGLVHFQYNADAKTPALAISAFGSANAGTVSLPNTLFNTTIDDSVLALSFKTDVATIQKLKAGLKG
;
A
#
# COMPACT_ATOMS: atom_id res chain seq x y z
N MET A 1 4.97 45.78 -66.87
CA MET A 1 4.01 45.71 -65.75
C MET A 1 4.43 44.52 -64.89
N SER A 2 5.27 44.81 -63.92
CA SER A 2 6.04 43.89 -63.09
C SER A 2 5.80 44.29 -61.64
N SER A 3 5.23 43.42 -60.80
CA SER A 3 5.39 43.49 -59.32
C SER A 3 4.53 42.52 -58.50
N SER A 4 3.79 41.56 -59.06
CA SER A 4 2.88 40.75 -58.20
C SER A 4 3.39 39.36 -57.78
N SER A 5 4.46 38.79 -58.38
CA SER A 5 4.86 37.41 -58.07
C SER A 5 5.85 37.27 -56.91
N SER A 6 6.61 38.31 -56.57
CA SER A 6 7.66 38.25 -55.54
C SER A 6 7.11 38.27 -54.12
N SER A 7 5.96 38.91 -53.88
CA SER A 7 5.37 39.03 -52.53
C SER A 7 4.72 37.73 -52.04
N SER A 8 4.16 36.92 -52.94
CA SER A 8 3.49 35.67 -52.57
C SER A 8 4.48 34.57 -52.15
N ILE A 9 5.67 34.54 -52.75
CA ILE A 9 6.72 33.57 -52.38
C ILE A 9 7.31 33.94 -51.01
N ALA A 10 7.51 35.24 -50.73
CA ALA A 10 8.00 35.70 -49.44
C ALA A 10 7.04 35.35 -48.28
N VAL A 11 5.73 35.48 -48.50
CA VAL A 11 4.70 35.11 -47.50
C VAL A 11 4.64 33.61 -47.27
N ILE A 12 4.79 32.79 -48.31
CA ILE A 12 4.82 31.32 -48.16
C ILE A 12 6.08 30.89 -47.41
N VAL A 13 7.25 31.46 -47.74
CA VAL A 13 8.52 31.18 -47.05
C VAL A 13 8.44 31.60 -45.58
N LEU A 14 7.89 32.78 -45.27
CA LEU A 14 7.64 33.25 -43.90
C LEU A 14 6.64 32.35 -43.15
N LEU A 15 5.55 31.92 -43.76
CA LEU A 15 4.61 30.99 -43.12
C LEU A 15 5.24 29.61 -42.88
N SER A 16 6.06 29.11 -43.80
CA SER A 16 6.77 27.84 -43.62
C SER A 16 7.89 27.92 -42.59
N LEU A 17 8.57 29.07 -42.44
CA LEU A 17 9.53 29.33 -41.37
C LEU A 17 8.83 29.45 -40.01
N VAL A 18 7.65 30.10 -39.96
CA VAL A 18 6.82 30.17 -38.75
C VAL A 18 6.30 28.78 -38.36
N PHE A 19 5.85 27.97 -39.32
CA PHE A 19 5.46 26.57 -39.06
C PHE A 19 6.65 25.67 -38.66
N ALA A 20 7.84 25.90 -39.22
CA ALA A 20 9.06 25.18 -38.82
C ALA A 20 9.57 25.59 -37.43
N THR A 21 9.27 26.81 -36.97
CA THR A 21 9.53 27.25 -35.58
C THR A 21 8.42 26.83 -34.59
N LEU A 22 7.24 26.43 -35.08
CA LEU A 22 6.10 25.92 -34.29
C LEU A 22 6.03 24.39 -34.25
N SER A 23 6.78 23.68 -35.08
CA SER A 23 7.30 22.37 -34.70
C SER A 23 8.36 22.58 -33.62
N GLY A 24 7.89 22.96 -32.42
CA GLY A 24 8.67 22.84 -31.21
C GLY A 24 9.26 21.44 -31.23
N GLN A 25 10.59 21.37 -31.28
CA GLN A 25 11.28 20.12 -31.07
C GLN A 25 10.74 19.57 -29.75
N CYS A 26 9.96 18.50 -29.79
CA CYS A 26 9.77 17.64 -28.63
C CYS A 26 11.11 16.93 -28.38
N GLN A 27 12.16 17.70 -28.06
CA GLN A 27 13.25 17.16 -27.28
C GLN A 27 12.58 16.73 -25.98
N GLY A 28 12.60 15.42 -25.71
CA GLY A 28 12.08 14.87 -24.48
C GLY A 28 12.88 15.43 -23.32
N GLY A 29 12.45 16.57 -22.79
CA GLY A 29 12.95 17.11 -21.54
C GLY A 29 12.68 16.12 -20.43
N ASP A 30 13.64 16.01 -19.52
CA ASP A 30 13.51 15.22 -18.30
C ASP A 30 12.20 15.60 -17.59
N VAL A 31 11.37 14.59 -17.27
CA VAL A 31 10.13 14.83 -16.52
C VAL A 31 10.54 15.03 -15.06
N PRO A 32 10.43 16.25 -14.49
CA PRO A 32 10.86 16.48 -13.13
C PRO A 32 10.04 15.62 -12.16
N LEU A 33 10.63 15.26 -11.02
CA LEU A 33 9.91 14.60 -9.94
C LEU A 33 8.73 15.48 -9.49
N GLN A 34 7.59 14.86 -9.24
CA GLN A 34 6.33 15.54 -8.97
C GLN A 34 5.59 14.95 -7.78
N VAL A 35 4.94 15.81 -7.01
CA VAL A 35 3.99 15.42 -5.98
C VAL A 35 2.78 14.78 -6.67
N GLY A 36 2.34 13.63 -6.18
CA GLY A 36 1.23 12.90 -6.78
C GLY A 36 1.53 12.37 -8.19
N PHE A 37 2.79 12.04 -8.51
CA PHE A 37 3.21 11.55 -9.83
C PHE A 37 2.35 10.38 -10.35
N TYR A 38 1.87 9.49 -9.47
CA TYR A 38 1.08 8.33 -9.84
C TYR A 38 -0.44 8.58 -9.90
N LYS A 39 -0.92 9.79 -9.53
CA LYS A 39 -2.35 10.14 -9.58
C LYS A 39 -2.87 10.01 -11.00
N GLY A 40 -3.90 9.19 -11.18
CA GLY A 40 -4.54 8.92 -12.48
C GLY A 40 -3.74 8.00 -13.42
N LYS A 41 -2.51 7.57 -13.08
CA LYS A 41 -1.73 6.64 -13.90
C LYS A 41 -2.12 5.17 -13.70
N CYS A 42 -2.80 4.89 -12.60
CA CYS A 42 -3.20 3.55 -12.16
C CYS A 42 -4.72 3.42 -12.01
N GLY A 43 -5.48 4.09 -12.88
CA GLY A 43 -6.93 4.20 -12.75
C GLY A 43 -7.31 4.93 -11.45
N ARG A 44 -8.16 4.32 -10.63
CA ARG A 44 -8.55 4.84 -9.30
C ARG A 44 -7.72 4.29 -8.15
N ALA A 45 -6.74 3.43 -8.42
CA ALA A 45 -5.91 2.85 -7.37
C ALA A 45 -4.98 3.92 -6.78
N ASP A 46 -5.02 4.06 -5.46
CA ASP A 46 -4.08 4.88 -4.72
C ASP A 46 -2.83 4.04 -4.42
N ILE A 47 -1.77 4.29 -5.20
CA ILE A 47 -0.50 3.57 -5.11
C ILE A 47 0.20 3.84 -3.79
N GLU A 48 0.16 5.07 -3.30
CA GLU A 48 0.74 5.42 -2.01
C GLU A 48 0.02 4.65 -0.90
N ALA A 49 -1.33 4.56 -0.97
CA ALA A 49 -2.14 3.76 -0.05
C ALA A 49 -1.80 2.26 -0.04
N ILE A 50 -1.59 1.68 -1.21
CA ILE A 50 -1.23 0.26 -1.33
C ILE A 50 0.13 0.00 -0.68
N ILE A 51 1.12 0.85 -0.95
CA ILE A 51 2.46 0.71 -0.40
C ILE A 51 2.45 0.94 1.11
N GLY A 52 1.78 1.99 1.59
CA GLY A 52 1.64 2.29 3.01
C GLY A 52 0.97 1.15 3.78
N GLY A 53 -0.02 0.48 3.20
CA GLY A 53 -0.61 -0.73 3.77
C GLY A 53 0.37 -1.90 3.88
N VAL A 54 1.28 -2.05 2.90
CA VAL A 54 2.35 -3.06 2.96
C VAL A 54 3.40 -2.73 4.02
N VAL A 55 3.77 -1.46 4.16
CA VAL A 55 4.71 -1.05 5.21
C VAL A 55 4.09 -1.21 6.58
N LEU A 56 2.83 -0.79 6.77
CA LEU A 56 2.11 -0.89 8.05
C LEU A 56 2.11 -2.32 8.60
N ALA A 57 1.74 -3.32 7.80
CA ALA A 57 1.69 -4.70 8.32
C ALA A 57 3.06 -5.27 8.66
N ARG A 58 4.12 -4.78 8.01
CA ARG A 58 5.50 -5.18 8.32
C ARG A 58 5.99 -4.47 9.57
N PHE A 59 5.73 -3.17 9.68
CA PHE A 59 6.03 -2.34 10.84
C PHE A 59 5.38 -2.87 12.11
N MET A 60 4.10 -3.29 12.06
CA MET A 60 3.39 -3.83 13.23
C MET A 60 4.03 -5.11 13.80
N LYS A 61 4.79 -5.85 12.99
CA LYS A 61 5.54 -7.05 13.42
C LYS A 61 6.95 -6.72 13.87
N ASP A 62 7.60 -5.82 13.14
CA ASP A 62 8.97 -5.40 13.40
C ASP A 62 9.11 -3.88 13.19
N PRO A 63 8.93 -3.06 14.24
CA PRO A 63 9.10 -1.61 14.16
C PRO A 63 10.53 -1.18 13.84
N THR A 64 11.52 -2.07 14.04
CA THR A 64 12.93 -1.75 13.73
C THR A 64 13.17 -1.63 12.23
N ILE A 65 12.18 -1.99 11.41
CA ILE A 65 12.22 -1.83 9.96
C ILE A 65 12.35 -0.38 9.51
N THR A 66 11.92 0.59 10.31
CA THR A 66 12.10 2.01 9.98
C THR A 66 13.57 2.36 9.81
N ALA A 67 14.44 1.89 10.71
CA ALA A 67 15.88 2.06 10.58
C ALA A 67 16.46 1.34 9.35
N ALA A 68 15.91 0.16 9.02
CA ALA A 68 16.35 -0.60 7.85
C ALA A 68 16.00 0.10 6.53
N LEU A 69 14.80 0.67 6.42
CA LEU A 69 14.36 1.38 5.22
C LEU A 69 15.06 2.73 5.04
N LEU A 70 15.24 3.50 6.13
CA LEU A 70 16.10 4.69 6.15
C LEU A 70 17.49 4.40 5.59
N ARG A 71 18.10 3.32 6.09
CA ARG A 71 19.42 2.86 5.63
C ARG A 71 19.40 2.40 4.18
N MET A 72 18.38 1.64 3.76
CA MET A 72 18.25 1.21 2.36
C MET A 72 18.17 2.39 1.41
N GLN A 73 17.35 3.41 1.72
CA GLN A 73 17.23 4.60 0.89
C GLN A 73 18.56 5.37 0.81
N PHE A 74 19.27 5.53 1.93
CA PHE A 74 20.60 6.14 1.91
C PHE A 74 21.56 5.36 1.02
N HIS A 75 21.65 4.04 1.21
CA HIS A 75 22.55 3.18 0.46
C HIS A 75 22.23 3.14 -1.04
N ASP A 76 20.96 3.20 -1.44
CA ASP A 76 20.56 3.34 -2.85
C ASP A 76 21.07 4.68 -3.42
N CYS A 77 20.64 5.79 -2.80
CA CYS A 77 20.90 7.14 -3.29
C CYS A 77 22.40 7.50 -3.33
N PHE A 78 23.22 6.95 -2.44
CA PHE A 78 24.65 7.31 -2.36
C PHE A 78 25.55 6.55 -3.35
N VAL A 79 25.08 5.51 -4.02
CA VAL A 79 25.90 4.77 -4.99
C VAL A 79 25.75 5.38 -6.39
N ASN A 80 24.69 5.04 -7.12
CA ASN A 80 24.45 5.53 -8.49
C ASN A 80 23.34 6.61 -8.57
N GLY A 81 22.84 7.07 -7.42
CA GLY A 81 21.63 7.89 -7.33
C GLY A 81 20.45 7.07 -6.87
N CYS A 82 19.31 7.71 -6.61
CA CYS A 82 18.11 6.99 -6.13
C CYS A 82 17.41 6.30 -7.31
N ASP A 83 17.97 5.19 -7.77
CA ASP A 83 17.53 4.44 -8.95
C ASP A 83 17.19 2.97 -8.63
N ALA A 84 17.14 2.59 -7.36
CA ALA A 84 16.91 1.22 -6.89
C ALA A 84 17.93 0.19 -7.40
N SER A 85 19.14 0.59 -7.79
CA SER A 85 20.22 -0.33 -8.18
C SER A 85 20.58 -1.29 -7.04
N ILE A 86 20.41 -0.87 -5.79
CA ILE A 86 20.65 -1.72 -4.60
C ILE A 86 19.75 -2.96 -4.57
N LEU A 87 18.60 -2.95 -5.26
CA LEU A 87 17.63 -4.04 -5.22
C LEU A 87 17.96 -5.19 -6.18
N LEU A 88 18.88 -5.00 -7.14
CA LEU A 88 19.24 -6.02 -8.12
C LEU A 88 19.99 -7.19 -7.48
N ASP A 89 19.51 -8.41 -7.76
CA ASP A 89 20.15 -9.66 -7.36
C ASP A 89 21.20 -10.10 -8.40
N GLY A 90 22.26 -10.75 -7.93
CA GLY A 90 23.29 -11.32 -8.78
C GLY A 90 24.66 -11.38 -8.11
N ASN A 91 25.61 -12.01 -8.79
CA ASN A 91 27.00 -11.99 -8.35
C ASN A 91 27.61 -10.60 -8.59
N ASN A 92 28.39 -10.11 -7.63
CA ASN A 92 29.05 -8.81 -7.70
C ASN A 92 28.08 -7.62 -7.85
N THR A 93 26.81 -7.76 -7.45
CA THR A 93 25.89 -6.61 -7.35
C THR A 93 26.13 -5.84 -6.06
N GLU A 94 25.53 -4.67 -5.91
CA GLU A 94 25.66 -3.85 -4.72
C GLU A 94 25.31 -4.60 -3.43
N LYS A 95 24.32 -5.50 -3.44
CA LYS A 95 23.96 -6.34 -2.27
C LYS A 95 25.12 -7.16 -1.72
N THR A 96 26.09 -7.51 -2.57
CA THR A 96 27.26 -8.31 -2.21
C THR A 96 28.43 -7.47 -1.68
N ALA A 97 28.34 -6.14 -1.74
CA ALA A 97 29.37 -5.25 -1.19
C ALA A 97 29.32 -5.24 0.35
N ALA A 98 30.48 -5.14 1.00
CA ALA A 98 30.60 -5.25 2.46
C ALA A 98 29.65 -4.32 3.26
N PRO A 99 29.46 -3.03 2.89
CA PRO A 99 28.50 -2.17 3.59
C PRO A 99 27.04 -2.63 3.49
N ASN A 100 26.69 -3.34 2.42
CA ASN A 100 25.32 -3.74 2.10
C ASN A 100 24.92 -5.11 2.68
N LEU A 101 25.89 -5.90 3.18
CA LEU A 101 25.62 -7.23 3.76
C LEU A 101 24.66 -7.19 4.96
N SER A 102 24.58 -6.04 5.64
CA SER A 102 23.68 -5.81 6.78
C SER A 102 22.44 -4.98 6.42
N VAL A 103 22.25 -4.59 5.16
CA VAL A 103 21.00 -3.95 4.71
C VAL A 103 19.90 -5.00 4.64
N ARG A 104 18.70 -4.65 5.11
CA ARG A 104 17.53 -5.54 5.18
C ARG A 104 16.24 -4.79 4.82
N GLY A 105 15.12 -5.49 4.70
CA GLY A 105 13.84 -4.91 4.28
C GLY A 105 13.56 -5.04 2.78
N TYR A 106 14.42 -5.73 2.03
CA TYR A 106 14.24 -5.97 0.59
C TYR A 106 12.90 -6.66 0.29
N GLU A 107 12.49 -7.57 1.16
CA GLU A 107 11.23 -8.30 1.07
C GLU A 107 9.98 -7.42 1.19
N ILE A 108 10.11 -6.24 1.80
CA ILE A 108 9.01 -5.27 1.91
C ILE A 108 8.85 -4.54 0.60
N ILE A 109 9.96 -4.15 -0.01
CA ILE A 109 9.98 -3.54 -1.34
C ILE A 109 9.43 -4.53 -2.38
N ASP A 110 9.80 -5.80 -2.29
CA ASP A 110 9.24 -6.85 -3.16
C ASP A 110 7.74 -7.05 -2.96
N ALA A 111 7.27 -7.08 -1.71
CA ALA A 111 5.86 -7.24 -1.39
C ALA A 111 5.04 -6.04 -1.88
N ALA A 112 5.55 -4.82 -1.68
CA ALA A 112 4.96 -3.60 -2.18
C ALA A 112 4.92 -3.60 -3.71
N LYS A 113 6.03 -4.00 -4.35
CA LYS A 113 6.11 -4.14 -5.80
C LYS A 113 5.09 -5.13 -6.35
N ALA A 114 4.98 -6.30 -5.75
CA ALA A 114 4.01 -7.31 -6.15
C ALA A 114 2.57 -6.80 -6.01
N ALA A 115 2.26 -6.09 -4.92
CA ALA A 115 0.94 -5.52 -4.68
C ALA A 115 0.58 -4.45 -5.73
N VAL A 116 1.51 -3.55 -6.06
CA VAL A 116 1.25 -2.51 -7.08
C VAL A 116 1.24 -3.07 -8.49
N GLU A 117 2.08 -4.06 -8.83
CA GLU A 117 2.06 -4.69 -10.16
C GLU A 117 0.78 -5.49 -10.43
N ALA A 118 0.14 -6.05 -9.40
CA ALA A 118 -1.14 -6.72 -9.55
C ALA A 118 -2.29 -5.78 -9.94
N ILE A 119 -2.14 -4.48 -9.66
CA ILE A 119 -3.18 -3.46 -9.85
C ILE A 119 -2.81 -2.51 -10.99
N CYS A 120 -1.54 -2.16 -11.10
CA CYS A 120 -0.99 -1.19 -12.04
C CYS A 120 0.31 -1.71 -12.67
N PRO A 121 0.21 -2.69 -13.58
CA PRO A 121 1.37 -3.37 -14.15
C PRO A 121 2.28 -2.40 -14.91
N GLY A 122 3.58 -2.42 -14.60
CA GLY A 122 4.61 -1.69 -15.34
C GLY A 122 4.59 -0.17 -15.21
N VAL A 123 3.94 0.38 -14.17
CA VAL A 123 3.83 1.84 -13.98
C VAL A 123 4.71 2.37 -12.85
N VAL A 124 4.74 1.67 -11.71
CA VAL A 124 5.41 2.15 -10.48
C VAL A 124 6.85 1.64 -10.41
N SER A 125 7.83 2.53 -10.33
CA SER A 125 9.24 2.14 -10.22
C SER A 125 9.58 1.58 -8.84
N CYS A 126 10.59 0.73 -8.76
CA CYS A 126 11.13 0.27 -7.49
C CYS A 126 11.83 1.39 -6.71
N ALA A 127 12.46 2.34 -7.42
CA ALA A 127 13.07 3.52 -6.82
C ALA A 127 12.05 4.36 -6.03
N ASP A 128 10.86 4.59 -6.59
CA ASP A 128 9.81 5.30 -5.85
C ASP A 128 9.20 4.45 -4.72
N ILE A 129 9.17 3.12 -4.84
CA ILE A 129 8.73 2.25 -3.73
C ILE A 129 9.67 2.36 -2.53
N ILE A 130 10.99 2.45 -2.72
CA ILE A 130 11.95 2.68 -1.60
C ILE A 130 11.59 3.99 -0.89
N VAL A 131 11.41 5.08 -1.64
CA VAL A 131 11.13 6.40 -1.05
C VAL A 131 9.80 6.42 -0.30
N MET A 132 8.73 5.90 -0.92
CA MET A 132 7.42 5.80 -0.25
C MET A 132 7.50 4.91 0.98
N ALA A 133 8.15 3.75 0.90
CA ALA A 133 8.20 2.81 2.00
C ALA A 133 8.97 3.38 3.21
N THR A 134 10.07 4.08 2.96
CA THR A 134 10.84 4.74 4.01
C THR A 134 10.06 5.87 4.67
N ARG A 135 9.40 6.73 3.87
CA ARG A 135 8.53 7.79 4.37
C ARG A 135 7.47 7.23 5.30
N ASP A 136 6.71 6.24 4.83
CA ASP A 136 5.61 5.66 5.59
C ASP A 136 6.11 5.00 6.89
N ALA A 137 7.29 4.37 6.89
CA ALA A 137 7.88 3.79 8.09
C ALA A 137 8.34 4.83 9.12
N VAL A 138 8.83 5.99 8.68
CA VAL A 138 9.19 7.13 9.55
C VAL A 138 7.93 7.76 10.14
N ALA A 139 6.89 7.95 9.32
CA ALA A 139 5.59 8.41 9.79
C ALA A 139 5.11 7.51 10.92
N LEU A 140 4.95 6.20 10.64
CA LEU A 140 4.44 5.20 11.58
C LEU A 140 5.18 5.15 12.91
N VAL A 141 6.52 5.25 12.90
CA VAL A 141 7.30 5.16 14.14
C VAL A 141 7.11 6.40 15.01
N ASN A 142 7.09 7.59 14.42
CA ASN A 142 6.86 8.84 15.15
C ASN A 142 5.43 8.92 15.67
N GLU A 143 4.50 8.41 14.87
CA GLU A 143 3.10 8.31 15.17
C GLU A 143 2.78 7.35 16.31
N TYR A 144 3.46 6.21 16.36
CA TYR A 144 3.36 5.24 17.47
C TYR A 144 3.98 5.81 18.77
N SER A 145 5.11 6.50 18.66
CA SER A 145 5.87 7.00 19.81
C SER A 145 5.41 8.36 20.34
N LEU A 146 4.87 9.25 19.49
CA LEU A 146 4.44 10.62 19.80
C LEU A 146 3.07 10.95 19.17
N PRO A 147 1.97 10.37 19.66
CA PRO A 147 0.67 10.37 18.97
C PRO A 147 -0.04 11.74 18.92
N SER A 148 0.53 12.76 19.56
CA SER A 148 -0.08 14.09 19.74
C SER A 148 0.62 15.21 18.95
N LEU A 149 1.74 14.94 18.27
CA LEU A 149 2.68 15.99 17.80
C LEU A 149 3.08 15.94 16.31
N VAL A 150 2.56 15.01 15.52
CA VAL A 150 3.03 14.85 14.14
C VAL A 150 1.99 15.36 13.14
N GLU A 151 2.22 16.56 12.61
CA GLU A 151 1.77 16.96 11.27
C GLU A 151 2.90 16.62 10.31
N GLU A 152 2.85 15.44 9.68
CA GLU A 152 3.76 15.16 8.57
C GLU A 152 3.08 15.63 7.27
N ASP A 153 3.70 16.62 6.63
CA ASP A 153 3.24 17.16 5.36
C ASP A 153 3.61 16.21 4.22
N ASP A 154 2.76 15.22 4.00
CA ASP A 154 2.85 14.23 2.93
C ASP A 154 2.86 14.87 1.52
N THR A 155 2.57 16.17 1.41
CA THR A 155 2.51 16.89 0.13
C THR A 155 3.87 17.27 -0.45
N LEU A 156 4.99 16.99 0.25
CA LEU A 156 6.33 17.42 -0.19
C LEU A 156 7.14 16.32 -0.90
N TYR A 157 6.76 15.05 -0.77
CA TYR A 157 7.49 13.95 -1.42
C TYR A 157 7.21 13.90 -2.92
N LYS A 158 8.28 14.11 -3.70
CA LYS A 158 8.23 14.08 -5.16
C LYS A 158 8.60 12.68 -5.66
N LEU A 159 7.74 12.12 -6.52
CA LEU A 159 7.88 10.81 -7.14
C LEU A 159 8.10 10.96 -8.65
N GLY A 160 8.35 9.84 -9.34
CA GLY A 160 8.63 9.79 -10.78
C GLY A 160 10.03 9.31 -11.12
N ARG A 161 10.72 8.71 -10.15
CA ARG A 161 12.00 8.05 -10.40
C ARG A 161 11.81 6.85 -11.31
N ARG A 162 12.85 6.48 -12.03
CA ARG A 162 12.92 5.26 -12.82
C ARG A 162 14.06 4.40 -12.32
N ASP A 163 13.98 3.12 -12.64
CA ASP A 163 14.89 2.11 -12.14
C ASP A 163 16.18 2.04 -12.98
N GLY A 164 17.30 2.02 -12.29
CA GLY A 164 18.62 1.75 -12.83
C GLY A 164 18.74 0.32 -13.36
N THR A 165 19.62 0.15 -14.35
CA THR A 165 19.86 -1.16 -15.00
C THR A 165 21.20 -1.78 -14.64
N THR A 166 21.99 -1.10 -13.81
CA THR A 166 23.35 -1.50 -13.43
C THR A 166 23.46 -1.52 -11.91
N SER A 167 23.97 -2.62 -11.35
CA SER A 167 24.31 -2.76 -9.94
C SER A 167 25.63 -3.48 -9.83
N LEU A 168 26.65 -2.83 -9.26
CA LEU A 168 28.00 -3.34 -9.18
C LEU A 168 28.58 -3.10 -7.78
N ALA A 169 29.06 -4.15 -7.13
CA ALA A 169 29.66 -4.09 -5.79
C ALA A 169 30.82 -3.09 -5.73
N LYS A 170 31.61 -2.99 -6.80
CA LYS A 170 32.75 -2.05 -6.90
C LYS A 170 32.35 -0.58 -6.93
N ASN A 171 31.09 -0.26 -7.23
CA ASN A 171 30.60 1.11 -7.23
C ASN A 171 30.21 1.57 -5.81
N VAL A 172 30.09 0.64 -4.85
CA VAL A 172 29.70 0.94 -3.47
C VAL A 172 30.84 1.64 -2.74
N ASP A 173 30.81 2.97 -2.78
CA ASP A 173 31.72 3.89 -2.08
C ASP A 173 30.93 4.70 -1.06
N LEU A 174 30.59 4.08 0.07
CA LEU A 174 29.78 4.69 1.13
C LEU A 174 30.66 5.25 2.26
N PRO A 175 30.28 6.38 2.88
CA PRO A 175 31.00 6.93 4.03
C PRO A 175 31.16 5.89 5.15
N ALA A 176 32.39 5.70 5.62
CA ALA A 176 32.69 4.78 6.70
C ALA A 176 32.34 5.38 8.08
N PRO A 177 32.10 4.56 9.12
CA PRO A 177 31.82 5.05 10.48
C PRO A 177 32.94 5.89 11.11
N SER A 178 34.17 5.80 10.58
CA SER A 178 35.37 6.52 11.01
C SER A 178 35.75 7.68 10.10
N ILE A 179 34.92 8.04 9.12
CA ILE A 179 35.14 9.20 8.25
C ILE A 179 35.20 10.48 9.08
N SER A 180 36.06 11.43 8.67
CA SER A 180 36.11 12.76 9.27
C SER A 180 34.88 13.60 8.90
N VAL A 181 34.50 14.58 9.73
CA VAL A 181 33.43 15.52 9.40
C VAL A 181 33.70 16.25 8.08
N SER A 182 34.93 16.70 7.84
CA SER A 182 35.31 17.39 6.59
C SER A 182 35.13 16.50 5.36
N ASP A 183 35.53 15.23 5.43
CA ASP A 183 35.42 14.31 4.29
C ASP A 183 33.98 13.82 4.09
N SER A 184 33.21 13.69 5.17
CA SER A 184 31.77 13.45 5.09
C SER A 184 31.06 14.60 4.36
N ILE A 185 31.36 15.86 4.71
CA ILE A 185 30.82 17.03 4.00
C ILE A 185 31.17 16.98 2.51
N LYS A 186 32.41 16.61 2.15
CA LYS A 186 32.80 16.47 0.73
C LYS A 186 32.05 15.33 0.04
N ALA A 187 31.82 14.20 0.71
CA ALA A 187 31.08 13.07 0.16
C ALA A 187 29.63 13.45 -0.12
N PHE A 188 28.95 14.15 0.80
CA PHE A 188 27.59 14.66 0.62
C PHE A 188 27.53 15.74 -0.47
N ALA A 189 28.52 16.65 -0.52
CA ALA A 189 28.59 17.69 -1.55
C ALA A 189 28.72 17.10 -2.96
N LYS A 190 29.41 15.96 -3.15
CA LYS A 190 29.45 15.25 -4.45
C LYS A 190 28.07 14.75 -4.89
N LYS A 191 27.13 14.57 -3.96
CA LYS A 191 25.73 14.21 -4.21
C LYS A 191 24.82 15.44 -4.25
N GLY A 192 25.36 16.65 -4.19
CA GLY A 192 24.58 17.89 -4.21
C GLY A 192 23.89 18.21 -2.88
N LEU A 193 24.33 17.60 -1.78
CA LEU A 193 23.81 17.83 -0.42
C LEU A 193 24.81 18.70 0.35
N ASP A 194 24.31 19.71 1.05
CA ASP A 194 25.15 20.60 1.84
C ASP A 194 25.51 20.01 3.23
N ALA A 195 26.34 20.73 3.99
CA ALA A 195 26.74 20.28 5.33
C ALA A 195 25.56 20.19 6.31
N THR A 196 24.54 21.03 6.15
CA THR A 196 23.33 20.97 6.99
C THR A 196 22.51 19.73 6.65
N ASP A 197 22.35 19.42 5.37
CA ASP A 197 21.69 18.20 4.89
C ASP A 197 22.40 16.95 5.42
N MET A 198 23.74 16.91 5.36
CA MET A 198 24.54 15.84 5.94
C MET A 198 24.26 15.63 7.42
N VAL A 199 24.28 16.71 8.22
CA VAL A 199 24.01 16.63 9.66
C VAL A 199 22.63 16.03 9.89
N TYR A 200 21.57 16.59 9.27
CA TYR A 200 20.21 16.07 9.42
C TYR A 200 20.10 14.60 9.01
N LEU A 201 20.68 14.19 7.88
CA LEU A 201 20.62 12.80 7.40
C LEU A 201 21.34 11.82 8.35
N LEU A 202 22.45 12.20 8.97
CA LEU A 202 23.09 11.42 10.04
C LEU A 202 22.20 11.30 11.29
N GLY A 203 21.28 12.24 11.48
CA GLY A 203 20.20 12.14 12.46
C GLY A 203 19.31 10.90 12.31
N GLY A 204 19.35 10.20 11.17
CA GLY A 204 18.70 8.89 11.00
C GLY A 204 19.19 7.83 12.00
N HIS A 205 20.39 8.02 12.58
CA HIS A 205 20.93 7.21 13.68
C HIS A 205 20.18 7.37 15.01
N THR A 206 19.13 8.19 15.07
CA THR A 206 18.19 8.20 16.21
C THR A 206 17.39 6.90 16.36
N VAL A 207 17.30 6.10 15.31
CA VAL A 207 16.73 4.74 15.34
C VAL A 207 17.74 3.72 14.83
N GLY A 208 17.56 2.46 15.25
CA GLY A 208 18.36 1.33 14.78
C GLY A 208 19.59 1.05 15.62
N VAL A 209 20.44 0.16 15.10
CA VAL A 209 21.55 -0.44 15.84
C VAL A 209 22.83 -0.45 15.02
N ALA A 210 23.97 -0.43 15.71
CA ALA A 210 25.29 -0.72 15.16
C ALA A 210 25.81 -2.06 15.70
N HIS A 211 26.50 -2.80 14.83
CA HIS A 211 27.27 -3.97 15.24
C HIS A 211 28.56 -3.54 15.94
N CYS A 212 28.96 -4.27 16.97
CA CYS A 212 30.16 -4.01 17.76
C CYS A 212 31.41 -3.88 16.88
N SER A 213 31.52 -4.69 15.82
CA SER A 213 32.62 -4.64 14.86
C SER A 213 32.86 -3.28 14.21
N LEU A 214 31.85 -2.40 14.17
CA LEU A 214 31.94 -1.07 13.55
C LEU A 214 32.55 0.00 14.47
N PHE A 215 32.68 -0.25 15.77
CA PHE A 215 33.16 0.73 16.76
C PHE A 215 34.05 0.11 17.86
N GLN A 216 34.50 -1.13 17.67
CA GLN A 216 35.32 -1.84 18.66
C GLN A 216 36.67 -1.14 18.90
N ASP A 217 37.22 -0.48 17.88
CA ASP A 217 38.42 0.35 17.98
C ASP A 217 38.24 1.44 19.04
N ARG A 218 37.11 2.14 19.05
CA ARG A 218 36.77 3.18 20.04
C ARG A 218 36.73 2.63 21.46
N LEU A 219 36.41 1.36 21.65
CA LEU A 219 36.31 0.75 22.98
C LEU A 219 37.66 0.31 23.56
N TYR A 220 38.66 0.02 22.73
CA TYR A 220 39.87 -0.69 23.18
C TYR A 220 41.19 -0.10 22.67
N ASN A 221 41.27 0.29 21.41
CA ASN A 221 42.52 0.70 20.77
C ASN A 221 42.26 1.80 19.72
N PHE A 222 41.71 2.92 20.19
CA PHE A 222 41.30 4.01 19.32
C PHE A 222 42.52 4.62 18.67
N GLN A 223 42.53 4.65 17.32
CA GLN A 223 43.63 5.19 16.52
C GLN A 223 45.02 4.64 16.90
N ASN A 224 45.09 3.35 17.25
CA ASN A 224 46.33 2.65 17.64
C ASN A 224 47.02 3.20 18.91
N THR A 225 46.27 3.88 19.79
CA THR A 225 46.82 4.45 21.05
C THR A 225 46.97 3.43 22.19
N GLY A 226 46.44 2.22 22.03
CA GLY A 226 46.31 1.22 23.09
C GLY A 226 45.26 1.57 24.16
N LYS A 227 44.44 2.60 23.92
CA LYS A 227 43.45 3.13 24.86
C LYS A 227 42.09 3.32 24.17
N PRO A 228 40.98 3.37 24.94
CA PRO A 228 39.67 3.75 24.41
C PRO A 228 39.67 5.19 23.90
N ASP A 229 38.70 5.51 23.05
CA ASP A 229 38.43 6.86 22.57
C ASP A 229 38.17 7.80 23.78
N PRO A 230 39.00 8.85 23.98
CA PRO A 230 38.87 9.74 25.12
C PRO A 230 37.63 10.62 25.06
N THR A 231 36.94 10.69 23.92
CA THR A 231 35.75 11.51 23.71
C THR A 231 34.45 10.80 24.09
N MET A 232 34.50 9.54 24.51
CA MET A 232 33.34 8.74 24.91
C MET A 232 33.09 8.85 26.43
N ASP A 233 31.82 9.01 26.82
CA ASP A 233 31.39 8.96 28.21
C ASP A 233 31.86 7.67 28.89
N SER A 234 32.48 7.79 30.07
CA SER A 234 33.12 6.67 30.76
C SER A 234 32.11 5.62 31.25
N SER A 235 30.90 6.06 31.59
CA SER A 235 29.82 5.15 31.99
C SER A 235 29.30 4.37 30.78
N LEU A 236 29.10 5.04 29.65
CA LEU A 236 28.77 4.39 28.38
C LEU A 236 29.86 3.40 27.95
N LEU A 237 31.14 3.80 27.96
CA LEU A 237 32.27 2.92 27.63
C LEU A 237 32.24 1.62 28.43
N THR A 238 31.97 1.71 29.74
CA THR A 238 31.86 0.55 30.62
C THR A 238 30.70 -0.37 30.21
N ALA A 239 29.53 0.20 29.92
CA ALA A 239 28.36 -0.55 29.44
C ALA A 239 28.62 -1.21 28.07
N LEU A 240 29.24 -0.49 27.14
CA LEU A 240 29.56 -1.00 25.80
C LEU A 240 30.59 -2.12 25.85
N ARG A 241 31.62 -2.04 26.70
CA ARG A 241 32.59 -3.14 26.88
C ARG A 241 31.97 -4.43 27.42
N ALA A 242 30.93 -4.32 28.23
CA ALA A 242 30.17 -5.49 28.69
C ALA A 242 29.36 -6.12 27.54
N ARG A 243 28.84 -5.31 26.63
CA ARG A 243 28.05 -5.77 25.47
C ARG A 243 28.91 -6.21 24.28
N CYS A 244 30.09 -5.61 24.11
CA CYS A 244 31.01 -5.79 23.00
C CYS A 244 32.43 -6.20 23.48
N PRO A 245 32.63 -7.40 24.06
CA PRO A 245 33.95 -7.85 24.51
C PRO A 245 34.96 -7.95 23.36
N GLN A 246 36.26 -7.75 23.64
CA GLN A 246 37.32 -7.70 22.62
C GLN A 246 37.49 -9.02 21.83
N ASN A 247 37.36 -10.18 22.50
CA ASN A 247 37.60 -11.50 21.92
C ASN A 247 36.32 -12.34 21.86
N THR A 248 35.25 -11.77 21.30
CA THR A 248 33.98 -12.47 21.10
C THR A 248 33.88 -13.04 19.69
N THR A 249 33.25 -14.20 19.56
CA THR A 249 32.87 -14.78 18.26
C THR A 249 31.50 -14.26 17.78
N VAL A 250 30.76 -13.56 18.65
CA VAL A 250 29.44 -13.01 18.37
C VAL A 250 29.53 -11.50 18.20
N ASP A 251 29.14 -11.00 17.03
CA ASP A 251 29.08 -9.57 16.73
C ASP A 251 27.74 -8.97 17.20
N ASN A 252 27.67 -8.73 18.51
CA ASN A 252 26.50 -8.14 19.17
C ASN A 252 26.15 -6.76 18.58
N THR A 253 24.92 -6.32 18.85
CA THR A 253 24.43 -5.00 18.47
C THR A 253 24.14 -4.12 19.68
N VAL A 254 24.20 -2.81 19.45
CA VAL A 254 23.83 -1.74 20.38
C VAL A 254 22.99 -0.71 19.63
N ASN A 255 21.96 -0.14 20.27
CA ASN A 255 21.22 0.98 19.71
C ASN A 255 22.17 2.12 19.36
N LEU A 256 21.88 2.90 18.32
CA LEU A 256 22.68 4.07 17.97
C LEU A 256 22.36 5.25 18.92
N ASP A 257 21.07 5.50 19.18
CA ASP A 257 20.63 6.37 20.26
C ASP A 257 20.67 5.65 21.62
N GLN A 258 21.45 6.21 22.56
CA GLN A 258 21.62 5.68 23.92
C GLN A 258 20.50 6.08 24.89
N ASN A 259 19.48 6.81 24.43
CA ASN A 259 18.26 7.06 25.18
C ASN A 259 17.28 5.89 24.98
N PRO A 260 17.08 5.01 25.98
CA PRO A 260 16.20 3.86 25.84
C PRO A 260 14.73 4.25 25.61
N LEU A 261 14.33 5.47 25.98
CA LEU A 261 12.96 5.97 25.79
C LEU A 261 12.71 6.51 24.38
N SER A 262 13.77 6.73 23.57
CA SER A 262 13.67 7.36 22.25
C SER A 262 14.36 6.58 21.13
N SER A 263 15.17 5.55 21.43
CA SER A 263 15.85 4.69 20.43
C SER A 263 14.95 3.98 19.39
N MET A 264 13.62 4.13 19.51
CA MET A 264 12.59 3.67 18.58
C MET A 264 11.69 4.84 18.12
N THR A 265 12.23 6.06 18.02
CA THR A 265 11.53 7.28 17.60
C THR A 265 12.48 8.09 16.71
N VAL A 266 11.95 8.66 15.62
CA VAL A 266 12.73 9.56 14.77
C VAL A 266 12.61 10.99 15.30
N ASP A 267 13.46 11.32 16.28
CA ASP A 267 13.50 12.63 16.94
C ASP A 267 14.95 13.16 17.12
N ASN A 268 15.13 14.25 17.88
CA ASN A 268 16.44 14.85 18.11
C ASN A 268 17.20 14.28 19.32
N SER A 269 16.73 13.19 19.93
CA SER A 269 17.37 12.52 21.07
C SER A 269 18.79 12.08 20.74
N TYR A 270 19.04 11.57 19.53
CA TYR A 270 20.38 11.30 19.01
C TYR A 270 21.34 12.48 19.21
N TYR A 271 20.94 13.70 18.81
CA TYR A 271 21.79 14.87 18.96
C TYR A 271 22.07 15.23 20.42
N ARG A 272 21.08 15.02 21.29
CA ARG A 272 21.25 15.19 22.74
C ARG A 272 22.24 14.17 23.31
N GLN A 273 22.20 12.93 22.84
CA GLN A 273 23.17 11.91 23.26
C GLN A 273 24.59 12.22 22.80
N ILE A 274 24.79 12.63 21.54
CA ILE A 274 26.17 12.90 21.05
C ILE A 274 26.80 14.12 21.73
N ILE A 275 26.01 15.14 22.10
CA ILE A 275 26.47 16.27 22.93
C ILE A 275 26.92 15.79 24.33
N LEU A 276 26.26 14.76 24.86
CA LEU A 276 26.61 14.13 26.13
C LEU A 276 27.77 13.13 26.00
N HIS A 277 28.51 13.12 24.88
CA HIS A 277 29.60 12.19 24.63
C HIS A 277 29.17 10.71 24.54
N ARG A 278 27.90 10.48 24.16
CA ARG A 278 27.27 9.16 24.14
C ARG A 278 27.04 8.62 22.72
N ALA A 279 27.79 9.08 21.73
CA ALA A 279 27.68 8.56 20.37
C ALA A 279 28.37 7.19 20.24
N ILE A 280 27.80 6.29 19.43
CA ILE A 280 28.36 4.95 19.20
C ILE A 280 29.43 4.95 18.10
N LEU A 281 29.14 5.53 16.94
CA LEU A 281 30.11 5.62 15.85
C LEU A 281 31.02 6.84 16.01
N GLN A 282 32.22 6.78 15.43
CA GLN A 282 33.19 7.86 15.55
C GLN A 282 32.68 9.15 14.89
N ILE A 283 32.20 9.06 13.64
CA ILE A 283 31.63 10.22 12.92
C ILE A 283 30.52 10.90 13.72
N ASP A 284 29.65 10.13 14.39
CA ASP A 284 28.55 10.67 15.20
C ASP A 284 29.09 11.50 16.38
N GLN A 285 30.14 11.04 17.05
CA GLN A 285 30.76 11.79 18.14
C GLN A 285 31.45 13.05 17.62
N GLU A 286 32.12 12.94 16.49
CA GLU A 286 32.82 14.07 15.85
C GLU A 286 31.86 15.16 15.41
N LEU A 287 30.63 14.85 14.99
CA LEU A 287 29.63 15.86 14.63
C LEU A 287 29.42 16.90 15.74
N ALA A 288 29.41 16.47 17.01
CA ALA A 288 29.19 17.34 18.17
C ALA A 288 30.45 18.12 18.60
N LEU A 289 31.62 17.71 18.12
CA LEU A 289 32.92 18.24 18.55
C LEU A 289 33.57 19.14 17.49
N ASP A 290 33.41 18.79 16.22
CA ASP A 290 34.05 19.46 15.09
C ASP A 290 33.47 20.88 14.86
N PRO A 291 34.30 21.92 14.69
CA PRO A 291 33.84 23.29 14.45
C PRO A 291 32.90 23.46 13.26
N LEU A 292 33.00 22.60 12.23
CA LEU A 292 32.18 22.67 11.01
C LEU A 292 30.72 22.26 11.24
N SER A 293 30.43 21.43 12.25
CA SER A 293 29.09 20.86 12.49
C SER A 293 28.55 21.15 13.89
N LYS A 294 29.40 21.43 14.88
CA LYS A 294 29.04 21.57 16.30
C LYS A 294 27.92 22.58 16.55
N GLN A 295 27.94 23.71 15.85
CA GLN A 295 26.90 24.72 16.00
C GLN A 295 25.54 24.20 15.52
N THR A 296 25.52 23.53 14.36
CA THR A 296 24.32 22.92 13.79
C THR A 296 23.78 21.82 14.70
N VAL A 297 24.64 20.92 15.18
CA VAL A 297 24.27 19.87 16.15
C VAL A 297 23.65 20.46 17.41
N THR A 298 24.27 21.50 17.97
CA THR A 298 23.76 22.18 19.17
C THR A 298 22.41 22.83 18.92
N ALA A 299 22.21 23.43 17.75
CA ALA A 299 20.92 24.00 17.37
C ALA A 299 19.83 22.91 17.26
N ILE A 300 20.13 21.77 16.62
CA ILE A 300 19.17 20.67 16.45
C ILE A 300 18.79 20.04 17.80
N ALA A 301 19.77 19.77 18.67
CA ALA A 301 19.53 19.16 19.98
C ALA A 301 18.60 19.98 20.89
N ASN A 302 18.65 21.31 20.75
CA ASN A 302 17.84 22.26 21.51
C ASN A 302 16.60 22.74 20.75
N GLY A 303 16.49 22.41 19.46
CA GLY A 303 15.38 22.81 18.59
C GLY A 303 14.17 21.89 18.71
N PHE A 304 13.08 22.32 18.09
CA PHE A 304 11.81 21.59 17.99
C PHE A 304 11.46 21.23 16.54
N ASP A 305 12.28 21.63 15.56
CA ASP A 305 12.00 21.48 14.13
C ASP A 305 12.71 20.28 13.48
N PHE A 306 13.27 19.36 14.29
CA PHE A 306 14.04 18.22 13.78
C PHE A 306 13.25 17.40 12.76
N SER A 307 12.02 16.97 13.07
CA SER A 307 11.25 16.10 12.17
C SER A 307 11.00 16.76 10.81
N THR A 308 10.68 18.05 10.79
CA THR A 308 10.47 18.82 9.55
C THR A 308 11.75 18.95 8.74
N ARG A 309 12.86 19.28 9.39
CA ARG A 309 14.16 19.48 8.72
C ARG A 309 14.78 18.17 8.27
N PHE A 310 14.62 17.11 9.05
CA PHE A 310 14.97 15.75 8.69
C PHE A 310 14.18 15.30 7.44
N GLY A 311 12.87 15.52 7.40
CA GLY A 311 12.04 15.26 6.22
C GLY A 311 12.51 16.04 4.98
N GLN A 312 12.84 17.32 5.12
CA GLN A 312 13.42 18.12 4.03
C GLN A 312 14.74 17.54 3.51
N ALA A 313 15.62 17.08 4.41
CA ALA A 313 16.88 16.45 4.04
C ALA A 313 16.65 15.09 3.35
N MET A 314 15.68 14.29 3.81
CA MET A 314 15.27 13.03 3.17
C MET A 314 14.67 13.25 1.76
N ILE A 315 13.92 14.33 1.56
CA ILE A 315 13.42 14.72 0.22
C ILE A 315 14.57 15.09 -0.71
N LYS A 316 15.55 15.87 -0.22
CA LYS A 316 16.76 16.21 -0.99
C LYS A 316 17.58 14.97 -1.31
N LEU A 317 17.80 14.08 -0.34
CA LEU A 317 18.46 12.79 -0.55
C LEU A 317 17.73 11.99 -1.62
N GLY A 318 16.40 11.89 -1.55
CA GLY A 318 15.58 11.21 -2.55
C GLY A 318 15.69 11.83 -3.95
N ALA A 319 16.16 13.05 -4.12
CA ALA A 319 16.31 13.71 -5.41
C ALA A 319 17.71 13.55 -6.02
N VAL A 320 18.62 12.84 -5.34
CA VAL A 320 20.01 12.64 -5.78
C VAL A 320 20.05 11.79 -7.05
N GLN A 321 20.56 12.39 -8.14
CA GLN A 321 20.96 11.71 -9.37
C GLN A 321 19.88 10.76 -9.94
N VAL A 322 18.61 11.18 -9.88
CA VAL A 322 17.47 10.35 -10.26
C VAL A 322 17.35 10.14 -11.77
N LEU A 323 16.89 8.96 -12.18
CA LEU A 323 16.52 8.68 -13.56
C LEU A 323 15.06 9.10 -13.80
N THR A 324 14.80 9.83 -14.90
CA THR A 324 13.43 10.26 -15.25
C THR A 324 13.15 10.15 -16.76
N GLY A 325 11.90 10.38 -17.17
CA GLY A 325 11.52 10.35 -18.58
C GLY A 325 11.77 9.00 -19.24
N LYS A 326 12.74 8.94 -20.17
CA LYS A 326 13.13 7.71 -20.88
C LYS A 326 14.39 7.03 -20.32
N GLN A 327 15.01 7.60 -19.30
CA GLN A 327 16.22 7.06 -18.67
C GLN A 327 15.85 5.84 -17.80
N GLY A 328 16.66 4.78 -17.83
CA GLY A 328 16.36 3.55 -17.08
C GLY A 328 15.03 2.88 -17.49
N GLU A 329 14.45 2.10 -16.59
CA GLU A 329 13.22 1.34 -16.84
C GLU A 329 12.20 1.40 -15.70
N ILE A 330 11.02 0.80 -15.90
CA ILE A 330 10.13 0.44 -14.80
C ILE A 330 10.21 -1.08 -14.70
N ARG A 331 10.93 -1.59 -13.71
CA ARG A 331 11.13 -3.03 -13.56
C ARG A 331 9.82 -3.68 -13.14
N ARG A 332 9.53 -4.88 -13.65
CA ARG A 332 8.40 -5.70 -13.17
C ARG A 332 8.71 -6.38 -11.84
N SER A 333 9.96 -6.75 -11.63
CA SER A 333 10.49 -7.25 -10.37
C SER A 333 11.65 -6.39 -9.94
N CYS A 334 11.68 -5.95 -8.69
CA CYS A 334 12.79 -5.14 -8.18
C CYS A 334 14.12 -5.89 -8.11
N ARG A 335 14.12 -7.21 -8.31
CA ARG A 335 15.31 -8.05 -8.23
C ARG A 335 16.06 -8.19 -9.55
N ALA A 336 15.44 -7.85 -10.68
CA ALA A 336 16.01 -8.08 -12.00
C ALA A 336 15.63 -6.99 -12.99
N THR A 337 16.49 -6.72 -13.97
CA THR A 337 16.14 -5.87 -15.11
C THR A 337 15.12 -6.59 -16.00
N ASN A 338 14.31 -5.84 -16.77
CA ASN A 338 13.29 -6.49 -17.62
C ASN A 338 13.92 -7.28 -18.78
N ASN A 339 15.12 -6.90 -19.23
CA ASN A 339 15.89 -7.57 -20.27
C ASN A 339 17.30 -7.93 -19.72
N PRO A 340 17.43 -9.03 -18.97
CA PRO A 340 18.74 -9.44 -18.45
C PRO A 340 19.67 -9.88 -19.61
N PRO A 341 20.98 -9.59 -19.56
CA PRO A 341 21.91 -10.03 -20.59
C PRO A 341 21.93 -11.57 -20.70
N ASN A 342 21.94 -12.09 -21.93
CA ASN A 342 21.80 -13.52 -22.32
C ASN A 342 22.75 -14.54 -21.67
N ASN A 343 23.60 -14.13 -20.71
CA ASN A 343 24.51 -15.00 -19.96
C ASN A 343 24.14 -15.17 -18.48
N SER A 344 22.97 -14.69 -18.05
CA SER A 344 22.45 -14.88 -16.68
C SER A 344 21.28 -15.87 -16.61
N PHE A 345 21.38 -17.01 -17.29
CA PHE A 345 20.58 -18.18 -16.93
C PHE A 345 21.10 -18.73 -15.59
N LEU A 346 20.71 -18.09 -14.50
CA LEU A 346 20.72 -18.75 -13.21
C LEU A 346 19.58 -19.78 -13.24
N THR A 347 19.99 -21.03 -13.13
CA THR A 347 19.16 -22.23 -13.05
C THR A 347 17.91 -22.00 -12.20
N SER A 348 16.75 -22.27 -12.78
CA SER A 348 15.45 -22.36 -12.11
C SER A 348 15.39 -23.61 -11.21
N SER A 349 16.23 -23.66 -10.18
CA SER A 349 16.15 -24.66 -9.13
C SER A 349 16.38 -23.96 -7.80
N SER A 350 15.43 -24.14 -6.88
CA SER A 350 15.42 -23.66 -5.50
C SER A 350 15.26 -22.16 -5.24
N TYR A 351 14.13 -21.56 -5.63
CA TYR A 351 13.50 -20.51 -4.81
C TYR A 351 11.98 -20.66 -4.85
N LYS A 352 11.44 -21.43 -3.88
CA LYS A 352 10.05 -21.30 -3.46
C LYS A 352 9.95 -19.92 -2.80
N LEU A 353 9.54 -18.91 -3.57
CA LEU A 353 8.97 -17.72 -2.96
C LEU A 353 7.73 -18.23 -2.21
N GLN A 354 7.76 -18.17 -0.89
CA GLN A 354 6.55 -18.26 -0.10
C GLN A 354 5.83 -16.94 -0.32
N VAL A 355 5.13 -16.86 -1.46
CA VAL A 355 4.20 -15.77 -1.76
C VAL A 355 3.07 -15.92 -0.77
N ASP A 356 3.17 -15.23 0.36
CA ASP A 356 1.98 -14.85 1.11
C ASP A 356 1.10 -14.07 0.13
N THR A 357 -0.05 -14.61 -0.23
CA THR A 357 -1.03 -13.90 -1.05
C THR A 357 -1.39 -12.59 -0.34
N THR A 358 -1.72 -11.55 -1.09
CA THR A 358 -2.15 -10.25 -0.53
C THR A 358 -3.24 -10.40 0.55
N GLU A 359 -4.09 -11.42 0.42
CA GLU A 359 -5.08 -11.82 1.44
C GLU A 359 -4.47 -12.34 2.76
N SER A 360 -3.41 -13.16 2.72
CA SER A 360 -2.75 -13.67 3.93
C SER A 360 -1.97 -12.58 4.67
N PHE A 361 -1.54 -11.55 3.95
CA PHE A 361 -0.89 -10.36 4.47
C PHE A 361 -1.87 -9.45 5.25
N PHE A 362 -3.02 -9.09 4.64
CA PHE A 362 -4.07 -8.30 5.30
C PHE A 362 -4.77 -9.06 6.43
N SER A 363 -4.96 -10.37 6.28
CA SER A 363 -5.59 -11.20 7.32
C SER A 363 -4.66 -11.48 8.51
N ARG A 364 -3.32 -11.44 8.33
CA ARG A 364 -2.37 -11.42 9.46
C ARG A 364 -2.36 -10.06 10.16
N MET A 365 -2.41 -8.96 9.40
CA MET A 365 -2.47 -7.60 9.93
C MET A 365 -3.70 -7.42 10.84
N LYS A 366 -4.88 -7.86 10.38
CA LYS A 366 -6.14 -7.79 11.14
C LYS A 366 -6.14 -8.66 12.41
N ASN A 367 -5.46 -9.81 12.39
CA ASN A 367 -5.36 -10.73 13.52
C ASN A 367 -4.30 -10.29 14.56
N GLU A 368 -3.24 -9.60 14.15
CA GLU A 368 -2.23 -9.03 15.07
C GLU A 368 -2.77 -7.81 15.82
N THR A 369 -3.51 -6.91 15.14
CA THR A 369 -4.24 -5.81 15.79
C THR A 369 -5.27 -6.31 16.81
N LYS A 370 -5.94 -7.43 16.53
CA LYS A 370 -6.93 -8.04 17.44
C LYS A 370 -6.28 -8.75 18.64
N ARG A 371 -5.10 -9.35 18.48
CA ARG A 371 -4.36 -10.00 19.59
C ARG A 371 -3.77 -9.00 20.58
N GLN A 372 -3.26 -7.85 20.12
CA GLN A 372 -2.70 -6.81 20.99
C GLN A 372 -3.76 -6.11 21.86
N CYS A 373 -5.03 -6.12 21.46
CA CYS A 373 -6.14 -5.58 22.26
C CYS A 373 -6.79 -6.58 23.24
N SER A 374 -6.21 -7.78 23.43
CA SER A 374 -6.83 -8.88 24.19
C SER A 374 -6.05 -9.36 25.42
N SER A 375 -4.92 -8.73 25.79
CA SER A 375 -4.12 -9.17 26.94
C SER A 375 -4.65 -8.57 28.27
N PRO A 376 -4.96 -9.39 29.31
CA PRO A 376 -5.68 -8.89 30.49
C PRO A 376 -4.91 -7.94 31.42
N ASN A 377 -3.61 -7.72 31.19
CA ASN A 377 -2.73 -6.98 32.10
C ASN A 377 -1.99 -5.78 31.48
N LEU A 378 -2.34 -5.35 30.26
CA LEU A 378 -1.92 -4.04 29.74
C LEU A 378 -3.15 -3.34 29.16
N GLY A 379 -3.60 -2.28 29.83
CA GLY A 379 -4.67 -1.43 29.28
C GLY A 379 -4.27 -0.89 27.91
N CYS A 380 -5.17 -0.99 26.92
CA CYS A 380 -5.04 -0.34 25.63
C CYS A 380 -4.92 1.18 25.81
N ARG A 381 -3.69 1.67 25.90
CA ARG A 381 -3.32 3.06 25.64
C ARG A 381 -2.18 3.06 24.62
N VAL A 382 -2.51 2.73 23.37
CA VAL A 382 -1.75 3.19 22.21
C VAL A 382 -2.69 4.12 21.46
N PRO A 383 -2.45 5.43 21.42
CA PRO A 383 -3.29 6.34 20.65
C PRO A 383 -3.03 6.06 19.17
N ILE A 384 -4.11 5.86 18.41
CA ILE A 384 -4.03 5.73 16.96
C ILE A 384 -3.51 7.07 16.41
N PRO A 385 -2.44 7.05 15.63
CA PRO A 385 -1.79 8.25 15.14
C PRO A 385 -2.64 9.19 14.26
N ARG A 386 -2.30 10.48 14.16
CA ARG A 386 -3.11 11.52 13.48
C ARG A 386 -2.99 11.54 11.95
N SER A 387 -1.82 11.23 11.40
CA SER A 387 -1.59 11.03 9.96
C SER A 387 -2.28 9.74 9.49
N LEU A 388 -2.26 8.70 10.33
CA LEU A 388 -3.08 7.51 10.13
C LEU A 388 -4.56 7.73 10.41
N ARG A 389 -4.93 8.79 11.12
CA ARG A 389 -6.31 9.20 11.27
C ARG A 389 -6.88 9.70 9.97
N CYS A 390 -6.05 10.19 9.03
CA CYS A 390 -6.26 10.50 7.60
C CYS A 390 -5.94 9.37 6.64
N TYR A 391 -5.45 8.21 7.07
CA TYR A 391 -5.48 6.99 6.26
C TYR A 391 -6.68 6.12 6.62
N LEU A 392 -7.05 6.13 7.89
CA LEU A 392 -8.36 5.78 8.41
C LEU A 392 -9.39 6.87 8.07
N PHE A 393 -9.00 8.16 7.94
CA PHE A 393 -9.82 9.23 7.36
C PHE A 393 -9.73 9.25 5.86
N ILE A 394 -8.75 8.78 5.10
CA ILE A 394 -8.94 8.67 3.64
C ILE A 394 -9.84 7.46 3.38
N LEU A 395 -9.87 6.50 4.30
CA LEU A 395 -10.97 5.55 4.49
C LEU A 395 -12.26 6.16 5.14
N ASP A 396 -12.24 7.39 5.72
CA ASP A 396 -13.39 8.18 6.27
C ASP A 396 -13.64 9.60 5.60
N PHE A 397 -12.99 9.95 4.48
CA PHE A 397 -12.91 11.31 3.85
C PHE A 397 -12.97 11.19 2.32
N PHE A 398 -12.70 10.00 1.76
CA PHE A 398 -13.57 9.52 0.68
C PHE A 398 -15.04 9.44 1.14
N ASN A 399 -15.27 9.44 2.46
CA ASN A 399 -16.56 9.53 3.13
C ASN A 399 -16.96 10.95 3.57
N ASN A 400 -16.34 12.05 3.12
CA ASN A 400 -16.83 13.44 3.31
C ASN A 400 -15.85 14.45 2.62
N ILE A 401 -15.95 14.74 1.32
CA ILE A 401 -16.59 15.93 0.71
C ILE A 401 -16.89 15.62 -0.78
N PRO A 402 -18.13 15.75 -1.29
CA PRO A 402 -18.39 16.21 -2.63
C PRO A 402 -18.56 17.74 -2.61
N PRO A 403 -18.03 18.40 -3.64
CA PRO A 403 -18.14 19.83 -3.80
C PRO A 403 -19.57 20.24 -4.13
N LEU A 404 -19.99 21.29 -3.43
CA LEU A 404 -20.69 22.48 -3.91
C LEU A 404 -21.68 22.37 -5.09
N CYS A 405 -22.82 23.00 -4.81
CA CYS A 405 -23.75 23.65 -5.74
C CYS A 405 -24.75 22.74 -6.46
N ASN A 406 -26.01 22.89 -6.07
CA ASN A 406 -27.11 22.83 -7.01
C ASN A 406 -27.92 24.12 -6.91
N LYS A 407 -28.05 24.82 -8.04
CA LYS A 407 -29.30 25.38 -8.60
C LYS A 407 -28.91 26.27 -9.79
N GLN A 408 -29.16 25.83 -11.02
CA GLN A 408 -30.45 25.95 -11.74
C GLN A 408 -30.80 27.40 -12.03
N GLU A 409 -30.81 27.74 -13.32
CA GLU A 409 -31.98 28.27 -14.07
C GLU A 409 -31.59 28.28 -15.56
N ALA A 410 -32.19 27.42 -16.39
CA ALA A 410 -33.47 27.61 -17.07
C ALA A 410 -33.43 28.72 -18.15
N ALA A 411 -33.37 28.33 -19.43
CA ALA A 411 -34.16 28.94 -20.50
C ALA A 411 -34.14 28.09 -21.78
N ASN A 412 -35.28 28.14 -22.46
CA ASN A 412 -35.77 27.28 -23.53
C ASN A 412 -35.32 27.85 -24.93
N PRO A 413 -35.75 27.31 -26.08
CA PRO A 413 -34.82 26.91 -27.14
C PRO A 413 -34.99 27.74 -28.43
N MET A 414 -34.31 27.27 -29.49
CA MET A 414 -34.75 27.31 -30.90
C MET A 414 -34.12 28.39 -31.78
N ALA A 415 -33.14 28.00 -32.60
CA ALA A 415 -33.22 28.14 -34.06
C ALA A 415 -32.05 27.40 -34.76
N LEU A 416 -32.43 26.75 -35.85
CA LEU A 416 -31.74 25.71 -36.59
C LEU A 416 -30.94 26.33 -37.76
N THR A 417 -29.75 25.81 -38.09
CA THR A 417 -29.32 25.54 -39.48
C THR A 417 -27.98 24.79 -39.59
N LYS A 418 -28.10 23.46 -39.81
CA LYS A 418 -27.43 22.65 -40.84
C LYS A 418 -25.96 22.97 -41.23
N LYS A 419 -25.00 22.11 -40.86
CA LYS A 419 -24.57 20.89 -41.61
C LYS A 419 -23.15 20.43 -41.21
N SER A 420 -22.98 19.10 -41.26
CA SER A 420 -21.75 18.34 -41.54
C SER A 420 -20.96 17.76 -40.35
N SER A 421 -21.13 16.44 -40.18
CA SER A 421 -20.10 15.47 -39.82
C SER A 421 -19.32 15.65 -38.50
N PHE A 422 -20.03 15.68 -37.37
CA PHE A 422 -19.42 15.52 -36.03
C PHE A 422 -20.21 14.57 -35.11
N PHE A 423 -20.80 13.51 -35.68
CA PHE A 423 -21.54 12.49 -34.92
C PHE A 423 -20.94 11.11 -35.16
N LEU A 424 -19.88 10.80 -34.40
CA LEU A 424 -19.50 9.44 -34.01
C LEU A 424 -18.43 9.44 -32.89
N LEU A 425 -17.89 10.60 -32.47
CA LEU A 425 -16.81 10.68 -31.48
C LEU A 425 -17.18 11.26 -30.10
N LEU A 426 -18.46 11.57 -29.84
CA LEU A 426 -18.92 12.13 -28.56
C LEU A 426 -19.89 11.23 -27.79
N ALA A 427 -20.12 9.99 -28.26
CA ALA A 427 -20.94 8.99 -27.57
C ALA A 427 -20.13 7.86 -26.91
N SER A 428 -18.80 7.93 -26.89
CA SER A 428 -17.94 6.95 -26.19
C SER A 428 -17.30 7.49 -24.91
N LEU A 429 -17.61 8.72 -24.49
CA LEU A 429 -17.30 9.23 -23.14
C LEU A 429 -18.54 9.14 -22.24
N ALA A 430 -19.02 7.93 -22.02
CA ALA A 430 -19.80 7.58 -20.85
C ALA A 430 -19.66 6.08 -20.63
N MET A 431 -19.56 5.66 -19.36
CA MET A 431 -19.56 4.27 -18.89
C MET A 431 -18.19 3.57 -18.82
N ILE A 432 -17.30 4.07 -17.97
CA ILE A 432 -16.50 3.16 -17.12
C ILE A 432 -17.11 3.23 -15.72
N GLN A 433 -18.21 2.50 -15.54
CA GLN A 433 -18.74 2.16 -14.23
C GLN A 433 -17.75 1.17 -13.59
N ILE A 434 -16.80 1.69 -12.82
CA ILE A 434 -16.01 0.86 -11.91
C ILE A 434 -16.94 0.53 -10.75
N SER A 435 -17.50 -0.67 -10.79
CA SER A 435 -18.33 -1.23 -9.74
C SER A 435 -17.51 -1.30 -8.45
N MET A 436 -17.82 -0.41 -7.50
CA MET A 436 -17.38 -0.54 -6.12
C MET A 436 -18.03 -1.80 -5.54
N ALA A 437 -17.23 -2.67 -4.94
CA ALA A 437 -17.72 -3.91 -4.35
C ALA A 437 -18.26 -3.71 -2.91
N GLY A 438 -18.78 -2.53 -2.60
CA GLY A 438 -19.36 -2.16 -1.32
C GLY A 438 -20.35 -1.03 -1.52
N ASP A 439 -21.24 -0.83 -0.55
CA ASP A 439 -22.15 0.31 -0.59
C ASP A 439 -21.34 1.59 -0.46
N PRO A 440 -21.70 2.66 -1.18
CA PRO A 440 -21.07 3.95 -0.99
C PRO A 440 -21.42 4.50 0.40
N ASP A 441 -20.43 5.04 1.09
CA ASP A 441 -20.68 5.78 2.32
C ASP A 441 -21.41 7.08 2.00
N ILE A 442 -22.41 7.38 2.84
CA ILE A 442 -23.30 8.52 2.65
C ILE A 442 -22.94 9.63 3.64
N LEU A 443 -23.08 10.88 3.20
CA LEU A 443 -22.74 12.05 4.03
C LEU A 443 -23.90 12.57 4.89
N THR A 444 -25.05 11.91 4.75
CA THR A 444 -26.29 12.25 5.43
C THR A 444 -26.72 11.04 6.25
N ASP A 445 -27.55 11.25 7.27
CA ASP A 445 -28.02 10.15 8.14
C ASP A 445 -28.73 9.04 7.33
N PHE A 446 -29.41 9.40 6.24
CA PHE A 446 -30.04 8.49 5.29
C PHE A 446 -30.18 9.15 3.91
N ILE A 447 -30.39 8.33 2.86
CA ILE A 447 -30.72 8.80 1.51
C ILE A 447 -32.19 8.56 1.21
N VAL A 448 -32.89 9.62 0.80
CA VAL A 448 -34.26 9.54 0.28
C VAL A 448 -34.21 9.61 -1.25
N PRO A 449 -34.95 8.76 -1.99
CA PRO A 449 -35.03 8.85 -3.44
C PRO A 449 -35.48 10.26 -3.89
N PRO A 450 -34.91 10.81 -4.98
CA PRO A 450 -35.30 12.12 -5.49
C PRO A 450 -36.80 12.22 -5.75
N ASN A 451 -37.41 13.38 -5.46
CA ASN A 451 -38.85 13.65 -5.60
C ASN A 451 -39.78 12.86 -4.67
N SER A 452 -39.27 12.28 -3.59
CA SER A 452 -40.12 11.67 -2.55
C SER A 452 -40.67 12.72 -1.59
N PRO A 453 -41.87 12.50 -0.99
CA PRO A 453 -42.31 13.30 0.14
C PRO A 453 -41.31 13.21 1.31
N PRO A 454 -41.32 14.16 2.26
CA PRO A 454 -40.49 14.08 3.46
C PRO A 454 -40.65 12.72 4.15
N PRO A 455 -39.55 12.03 4.49
CA PRO A 455 -39.62 10.69 5.04
C PRO A 455 -40.26 10.70 6.43
N ASP A 456 -41.12 9.73 6.68
CA ASP A 456 -41.74 9.44 7.98
C ASP A 456 -41.37 8.02 8.44
N GLY A 457 -41.95 7.56 9.56
CA GLY A 457 -41.70 6.21 10.06
C GLY A 457 -42.01 5.07 9.08
N ASN A 458 -42.89 5.30 8.09
CA ASN A 458 -43.21 4.29 7.09
C ASN A 458 -42.05 4.08 6.10
N PHE A 459 -41.32 5.14 5.75
CA PHE A 459 -40.12 5.04 4.92
C PHE A 459 -39.08 4.11 5.53
N PHE A 460 -38.90 4.16 6.86
CA PHE A 460 -37.95 3.34 7.62
C PHE A 460 -38.51 1.98 8.07
N THR A 461 -39.67 1.56 7.57
CA THR A 461 -40.31 0.30 7.97
C THR A 461 -40.49 -0.65 6.80
N PHE A 462 -39.81 -1.80 6.81
CA PHE A 462 -40.05 -2.87 5.85
C PHE A 462 -41.09 -3.87 6.34
N THR A 463 -42.24 -3.95 5.65
CA THR A 463 -43.36 -4.83 6.03
C THR A 463 -43.41 -6.13 5.24
N GLY A 464 -42.56 -6.30 4.21
CA GLY A 464 -42.57 -7.49 3.34
C GLY A 464 -42.33 -8.81 4.07
N MET A 465 -41.62 -8.76 5.21
CA MET A 465 -41.38 -9.92 6.06
C MET A 465 -42.61 -10.37 6.88
N ARG A 466 -43.65 -9.54 7.02
CA ARG A 466 -44.88 -9.92 7.76
C ARG A 466 -45.56 -11.13 7.12
N SER A 467 -45.47 -11.25 5.79
CA SER A 467 -46.00 -12.38 5.03
C SER A 467 -45.35 -13.73 5.37
N LEU A 468 -44.24 -13.74 6.12
CA LEU A 468 -43.55 -14.95 6.56
C LEU A 468 -44.06 -15.45 7.92
N ILE A 469 -44.64 -14.55 8.71
CA ILE A 469 -45.21 -14.87 10.01
C ILE A 469 -46.52 -15.62 9.75
N SER A 470 -46.54 -16.92 10.05
CA SER A 470 -47.67 -17.85 9.84
C SER A 470 -47.93 -18.28 8.39
N ALA A 471 -46.98 -18.12 7.47
CA ALA A 471 -47.12 -18.68 6.12
C ALA A 471 -46.89 -20.20 6.08
N PRO A 472 -47.60 -20.93 5.20
CA PRO A 472 -47.30 -22.33 4.94
C PRO A 472 -45.91 -22.47 4.30
N ILE A 473 -45.29 -23.60 4.57
CA ILE A 473 -43.94 -23.91 4.07
C ILE A 473 -44.01 -24.06 2.55
N PRO A 474 -43.15 -23.35 1.80
CA PRO A 474 -43.14 -23.46 0.34
C PRO A 474 -42.70 -24.87 -0.10
N PRO A 475 -43.10 -25.32 -1.30
CA PRO A 475 -42.69 -26.63 -1.82
C PRO A 475 -41.21 -26.67 -2.25
N THR A 476 -40.60 -25.50 -2.48
CA THR A 476 -39.21 -25.34 -2.89
C THR A 476 -38.51 -24.31 -2.01
N PHE A 477 -37.17 -24.32 -2.03
CA PHE A 477 -36.37 -23.32 -1.33
C PHE A 477 -36.84 -21.90 -1.70
N LYS A 478 -37.13 -21.09 -0.68
CA LYS A 478 -37.64 -19.73 -0.84
C LYS A 478 -36.79 -18.76 -0.05
N VAL A 479 -36.50 -17.62 -0.67
CA VAL A 479 -35.79 -16.51 -0.05
C VAL A 479 -36.67 -15.27 -0.12
N VAL A 480 -36.80 -14.56 1.00
CA VAL A 480 -37.41 -13.22 1.04
C VAL A 480 -36.35 -12.23 1.45
N LYS A 481 -36.17 -11.18 0.64
CA LYS A 481 -35.07 -10.22 0.80
C LYS A 481 -35.60 -8.86 1.26
N ALA A 482 -34.88 -8.25 2.18
CA ALA A 482 -34.92 -6.83 2.50
C ALA A 482 -33.57 -6.26 2.08
N THR A 483 -33.37 -6.11 0.77
CA THR A 483 -32.21 -5.40 0.19
C THR A 483 -32.62 -4.01 -0.27
N LEU A 484 -31.66 -3.22 -0.73
CA LEU A 484 -31.87 -1.91 -1.36
C LEU A 484 -33.02 -1.92 -2.37
N ASP A 485 -33.17 -3.00 -3.15
CA ASP A 485 -34.20 -3.13 -4.19
C ASP A 485 -35.63 -3.20 -3.63
N GLN A 486 -35.82 -3.76 -2.43
CA GLN A 486 -37.13 -3.90 -1.78
C GLN A 486 -37.37 -2.88 -0.66
N PHE A 487 -36.29 -2.38 -0.05
CA PHE A 487 -36.33 -1.49 1.10
C PHE A 487 -35.36 -0.31 0.89
N PRO A 488 -35.81 0.75 0.17
CA PRO A 488 -34.96 1.87 -0.23
C PRO A 488 -34.28 2.61 0.92
N ALA A 489 -34.84 2.56 2.13
CA ALA A 489 -34.22 3.16 3.31
C ALA A 489 -32.87 2.53 3.69
N LEU A 490 -32.54 1.35 3.15
CA LEU A 490 -31.22 0.73 3.32
C LEU A 490 -30.13 1.40 2.48
N ASN A 491 -30.47 2.34 1.58
CA ASN A 491 -29.48 3.01 0.74
C ASN A 491 -28.44 3.75 1.58
N GLY A 492 -27.18 3.33 1.46
CA GLY A 492 -26.07 3.88 2.24
C GLY A 492 -25.97 3.40 3.69
N GLN A 493 -26.81 2.45 4.11
CA GLN A 493 -26.81 1.94 5.48
C GLN A 493 -25.91 0.71 5.66
N SER A 494 -25.35 0.17 4.56
CA SER A 494 -24.45 -0.98 4.59
C SER A 494 -25.02 -2.20 5.31
N VAL A 495 -26.35 -2.38 5.25
CA VAL A 495 -27.04 -3.50 5.89
C VAL A 495 -28.19 -4.01 5.03
N SER A 496 -28.34 -5.32 4.92
CA SER A 496 -29.54 -5.97 4.38
C SER A 496 -29.81 -7.30 5.08
N TYR A 497 -31.03 -7.80 4.90
CA TYR A 497 -31.47 -9.08 5.44
C TYR A 497 -32.07 -9.98 4.36
N ALA A 498 -31.94 -11.29 4.56
CA ALA A 498 -32.74 -12.29 3.89
C ALA A 498 -33.28 -13.31 4.89
N VAL A 499 -34.52 -13.75 4.69
CA VAL A 499 -35.09 -14.89 5.41
C VAL A 499 -35.17 -16.05 4.42
N LEU A 500 -34.62 -17.18 4.83
CA LEU A 500 -34.41 -18.37 4.02
C LEU A 500 -35.26 -19.51 4.58
N ILE A 501 -36.12 -20.06 3.75
CA ILE A 501 -36.99 -21.17 4.10
C ILE A 501 -36.59 -22.37 3.26
N TYR A 502 -36.13 -23.41 3.95
CA TYR A 502 -35.65 -24.65 3.37
C TYR A 502 -36.66 -25.76 3.63
N PRO A 503 -37.44 -26.19 2.64
CA PRO A 503 -38.13 -27.48 2.73
C PRO A 503 -37.15 -28.62 2.99
N ALA A 504 -37.67 -29.74 3.48
CA ALA A 504 -36.89 -30.95 3.68
C ALA A 504 -36.15 -31.36 2.39
N GLY A 505 -34.86 -31.67 2.49
CA GLY A 505 -34.00 -32.05 1.35
C GLY A 505 -33.70 -30.92 0.36
N SER A 506 -34.03 -29.67 0.66
CA SER A 506 -33.78 -28.55 -0.24
C SER A 506 -32.40 -27.93 -0.03
N VAL A 507 -31.87 -27.33 -1.11
CA VAL A 507 -30.55 -26.68 -1.13
C VAL A 507 -30.71 -25.24 -1.56
N ASN A 508 -29.98 -24.33 -0.90
CA ASN A 508 -29.63 -23.06 -1.51
C ASN A 508 -28.39 -23.32 -2.39
N PRO A 509 -28.53 -23.28 -3.73
CA PRO A 509 -27.46 -23.69 -4.64
C PRO A 509 -26.16 -22.95 -4.34
N VAL A 510 -25.03 -23.59 -4.67
CA VAL A 510 -23.70 -23.02 -4.42
C VAL A 510 -23.61 -21.61 -5.01
N HIS A 511 -23.26 -20.64 -4.18
CA HIS A 511 -23.26 -19.22 -4.57
C HIS A 511 -22.18 -18.43 -3.83
N THR A 512 -22.05 -17.16 -4.20
CA THR A 512 -21.21 -16.19 -3.49
C THR A 512 -21.86 -14.80 -3.46
N HIS A 513 -21.45 -14.02 -2.46
CA HIS A 513 -21.82 -12.62 -2.27
C HIS A 513 -20.57 -11.75 -2.48
N PRO A 514 -20.38 -11.14 -3.66
CA PRO A 514 -19.14 -10.43 -4.00
C PRO A 514 -18.96 -9.14 -3.19
N ARG A 515 -20.05 -8.57 -2.66
CA ARG A 515 -20.02 -7.28 -1.96
C ARG A 515 -20.17 -7.39 -0.44
N SER A 516 -20.49 -8.57 0.10
CA SER A 516 -20.66 -8.74 1.54
C SER A 516 -20.31 -10.13 2.05
N ALA A 517 -19.94 -10.21 3.33
CA ALA A 517 -19.99 -11.47 4.07
C ALA A 517 -21.44 -11.76 4.46
N GLU A 518 -21.79 -13.03 4.60
CA GLU A 518 -23.11 -13.47 5.06
C GLU A 518 -23.00 -13.99 6.49
N LEU A 519 -23.78 -13.40 7.39
CA LEU A 519 -23.94 -13.89 8.75
C LEU A 519 -25.29 -14.59 8.86
N LEU A 520 -25.27 -15.93 8.88
CA LEU A 520 -26.45 -16.78 8.89
C LEU A 520 -26.77 -17.20 10.33
N PHE A 521 -27.94 -16.82 10.82
CA PHE A 521 -28.53 -17.31 12.07
C PHE A 521 -29.59 -18.36 11.78
N LEU A 522 -29.44 -19.56 12.35
CA LEU A 522 -30.41 -20.64 12.17
C LEU A 522 -31.53 -20.53 13.21
N ALA A 523 -32.71 -20.12 12.78
CA ALA A 523 -33.84 -19.86 13.67
C ALA A 523 -34.64 -21.12 14.01
N GLN A 524 -34.76 -22.09 13.09
CA GLN A 524 -35.47 -23.36 13.26
C GLN A 524 -34.88 -24.46 12.36
N GLY A 525 -34.93 -25.72 12.81
CA GLY A 525 -34.46 -26.89 12.05
C GLY A 525 -32.95 -27.12 12.16
N SER A 526 -32.37 -27.78 11.16
CA SER A 526 -30.93 -28.04 11.04
C SER A 526 -30.47 -27.74 9.61
N LEU A 527 -29.23 -27.26 9.45
CA LEU A 527 -28.64 -27.00 8.13
C LEU A 527 -27.20 -27.50 8.08
N GLU A 528 -26.84 -28.16 6.99
CA GLU A 528 -25.45 -28.36 6.62
C GLU A 528 -24.97 -27.16 5.82
N VAL A 529 -23.91 -26.53 6.28
CA VAL A 529 -23.33 -25.34 5.64
C VAL A 529 -21.85 -25.54 5.39
N GLY A 530 -21.33 -24.84 4.40
CA GLY A 530 -19.89 -24.79 4.20
C GLY A 530 -19.43 -23.82 3.14
N PHE A 531 -18.13 -23.50 3.17
CA PHE A 531 -17.47 -22.68 2.18
C PHE A 531 -16.10 -23.26 1.80
N VAL A 532 -15.62 -22.88 0.62
CA VAL A 532 -14.30 -23.25 0.12
C VAL A 532 -13.42 -22.01 0.08
N ASP A 533 -12.24 -22.09 0.70
CA ASP A 533 -11.26 -20.99 0.66
C ASP A 533 -10.45 -20.97 -0.64
N THR A 534 -9.62 -19.95 -0.81
CA THR A 534 -8.77 -19.76 -2.00
C THR A 534 -7.67 -20.82 -2.16
N THR A 535 -7.46 -21.69 -1.16
CA THR A 535 -6.57 -22.86 -1.23
C THR A 535 -7.29 -24.15 -1.60
N ASN A 536 -8.58 -24.06 -1.95
CA ASN A 536 -9.50 -25.18 -2.19
C ASN A 536 -9.78 -26.02 -0.94
N LYS A 537 -9.57 -25.47 0.26
CA LYS A 537 -9.92 -26.17 1.50
C LYS A 537 -11.39 -25.94 1.84
N LEU A 538 -12.10 -27.04 2.06
CA LEU A 538 -13.50 -27.05 2.46
C LEU A 538 -13.62 -26.92 3.99
N TYR A 539 -14.49 -26.00 4.42
CA TYR A 539 -14.92 -25.86 5.82
C TYR A 539 -16.43 -26.11 5.87
N THR A 540 -16.87 -27.06 6.69
CA THR A 540 -18.27 -27.45 6.82
C THR A 540 -18.69 -27.53 8.27
N GLN A 541 -19.98 -27.32 8.52
CA GLN A 541 -20.60 -27.55 9.83
C GLN A 541 -22.07 -27.91 9.68
N THR A 542 -22.58 -28.74 10.59
CA THR A 542 -24.03 -28.95 10.78
C THR A 542 -24.52 -28.02 11.87
N LEU A 543 -25.33 -27.03 11.49
CA LEU A 543 -25.94 -26.06 12.39
C LEU A 543 -27.16 -26.64 13.09
N GLN A 544 -27.30 -26.28 14.35
CA GLN A 544 -28.48 -26.49 15.18
C GLN A 544 -29.20 -25.15 15.40
N GLN A 545 -30.46 -25.22 15.81
CA GLN A 545 -31.24 -24.03 16.16
C GLN A 545 -30.50 -23.15 17.18
N GLY A 546 -30.37 -21.86 16.86
CA GLY A 546 -29.64 -20.89 17.67
C GLY A 546 -28.20 -20.65 17.21
N ASP A 547 -27.65 -21.48 16.32
CA ASP A 547 -26.29 -21.31 15.81
C ASP A 547 -26.19 -20.13 14.85
N VAL A 548 -25.01 -19.49 14.85
CA VAL A 548 -24.60 -18.48 13.87
C VAL A 548 -23.40 -19.00 13.10
N PHE A 549 -23.46 -18.91 11.78
CA PHE A 549 -22.35 -19.26 10.89
C PHE A 549 -22.01 -18.08 9.99
N VAL A 550 -20.72 -17.86 9.75
CA VAL A 550 -20.24 -16.78 8.88
C VAL A 550 -19.69 -17.36 7.59
N PHE A 551 -20.22 -16.87 6.46
CA PHE A 551 -19.63 -17.10 5.14
C PHE A 551 -18.81 -15.86 4.75
N PRO A 552 -17.47 -15.99 4.60
CA PRO A 552 -16.63 -14.85 4.26
C PRO A 552 -16.98 -14.25 2.90
N LYS A 553 -16.84 -12.92 2.79
CA LYS A 553 -17.13 -12.15 1.58
C LYS A 553 -16.42 -12.74 0.36
N GLY A 554 -17.16 -12.92 -0.73
CA GLY A 554 -16.62 -13.38 -2.01
C GLY A 554 -16.23 -14.87 -2.07
N LEU A 555 -16.31 -15.63 -0.97
CA LEU A 555 -16.05 -17.07 -1.01
C LEU A 555 -17.28 -17.84 -1.50
N VAL A 556 -17.01 -18.95 -2.17
CA VAL A 556 -18.03 -19.88 -2.66
C VAL A 556 -18.54 -20.71 -1.50
N HIS A 557 -19.85 -20.76 -1.30
CA HIS A 557 -20.46 -21.46 -0.19
C HIS A 557 -21.82 -22.09 -0.54
N PHE A 558 -22.31 -22.95 0.34
CA PHE A 558 -23.57 -23.66 0.20
C PHE A 558 -24.31 -23.76 1.54
N GLN A 559 -25.63 -23.92 1.45
CA GLN A 559 -26.51 -24.21 2.58
C GLN A 559 -27.50 -25.30 2.14
N TYR A 560 -27.58 -26.38 2.90
CA TYR A 560 -28.36 -27.55 2.56
C TYR A 560 -29.16 -28.05 3.77
N ASN A 561 -30.47 -28.25 3.59
CA ASN A 561 -31.28 -28.94 4.59
C ASN A 561 -31.26 -30.44 4.30
N ALA A 562 -30.38 -31.16 5.00
CA ALA A 562 -30.24 -32.61 4.88
C ALA A 562 -31.37 -33.41 5.56
N ASP A 563 -32.25 -32.75 6.34
CA ASP A 563 -33.37 -33.44 6.99
C ASP A 563 -34.44 -33.81 5.95
N ALA A 564 -34.89 -35.07 6.00
CA ALA A 564 -35.85 -35.64 5.05
C ALA A 564 -37.32 -35.29 5.35
N LYS A 565 -37.62 -34.69 6.50
CA LYS A 565 -39.00 -34.40 6.96
C LYS A 565 -39.16 -33.00 7.51
N THR A 566 -38.13 -32.47 8.15
CA THR A 566 -38.20 -31.21 8.89
C THR A 566 -37.74 -30.05 8.01
N PRO A 567 -38.51 -28.97 7.89
CA PRO A 567 -38.06 -27.73 7.28
C PRO A 567 -37.02 -27.02 8.15
N ALA A 568 -36.24 -26.11 7.55
CA ALA A 568 -35.37 -25.19 8.27
C ALA A 568 -35.68 -23.73 7.91
N LEU A 569 -35.51 -22.84 8.88
CA LEU A 569 -35.67 -21.40 8.73
C LEU A 569 -34.39 -20.71 9.20
N ALA A 570 -33.77 -19.93 8.33
CA ALA A 570 -32.58 -19.16 8.66
C ALA A 570 -32.74 -17.69 8.29
N ILE A 571 -31.96 -16.84 8.94
CA ILE A 571 -31.91 -15.40 8.71
C ILE A 571 -30.47 -15.03 8.38
N SER A 572 -30.26 -14.46 7.20
CA SER A 572 -28.96 -13.94 6.77
C SER A 572 -28.93 -12.44 6.90
N ALA A 573 -27.90 -11.93 7.56
CA ALA A 573 -27.55 -10.52 7.60
C ALA A 573 -26.31 -10.27 6.75
N PHE A 574 -26.31 -9.14 6.04
CA PHE A 574 -25.19 -8.74 5.18
C PHE A 574 -24.73 -7.33 5.56
N GLY A 575 -23.41 -7.11 5.58
CA GLY A 575 -22.79 -5.79 5.69
C GLY A 575 -22.81 -4.99 4.38
N SER A 576 -23.92 -5.06 3.64
CA SER A 576 -24.20 -4.28 2.43
C SER A 576 -25.71 -4.35 2.18
N ALA A 577 -26.33 -3.22 1.90
CA ALA A 577 -27.69 -3.05 1.43
C ALA A 577 -27.94 -3.78 0.11
N ASN A 578 -26.87 -4.00 -0.69
CA ASN A 578 -26.91 -4.83 -1.88
C ASN A 578 -25.70 -5.76 -1.95
N ALA A 579 -25.69 -6.82 -1.14
CA ALA A 579 -24.60 -7.80 -1.10
C ALA A 579 -24.26 -8.45 -2.46
N GLY A 580 -25.24 -8.46 -3.39
CA GLY A 580 -25.17 -9.17 -4.66
C GLY A 580 -25.18 -10.68 -4.46
N THR A 581 -25.63 -11.45 -5.44
CA THR A 581 -25.61 -12.91 -5.37
C THR A 581 -25.20 -13.46 -6.72
N VAL A 582 -24.16 -14.29 -6.74
CA VAL A 582 -23.70 -15.00 -7.93
C VAL A 582 -23.93 -16.49 -7.71
N SER A 583 -24.93 -17.06 -8.39
CA SER A 583 -25.20 -18.51 -8.38
C SER A 583 -24.23 -19.20 -9.32
N LEU A 584 -23.39 -20.09 -8.81
CA LEU A 584 -22.39 -20.78 -9.62
C LEU A 584 -23.02 -21.71 -10.68
N PRO A 585 -24.01 -22.56 -10.33
CA PRO A 585 -24.67 -23.40 -11.34
C PRO A 585 -25.25 -22.58 -12.50
N ASN A 586 -25.95 -21.48 -12.19
CA ASN A 586 -26.51 -20.61 -13.22
C ASN A 586 -25.42 -19.87 -14.01
N THR A 587 -24.39 -19.33 -13.36
CA THR A 587 -23.34 -18.56 -14.03
C THR A 587 -22.49 -19.44 -14.96
N LEU A 588 -22.25 -20.69 -14.59
CA LEU A 588 -21.41 -21.61 -15.36
C LEU A 588 -22.18 -22.32 -16.47
N PHE A 589 -23.45 -22.70 -16.22
CA PHE A 589 -24.19 -23.61 -17.10
C PHE A 589 -25.49 -23.01 -17.67
N ASN A 590 -25.96 -21.86 -17.16
CA ASN A 590 -27.09 -21.11 -17.71
C ASN A 590 -26.64 -19.78 -18.34
N THR A 591 -25.45 -19.78 -18.95
CA THR A 591 -24.86 -18.63 -19.66
C THR A 591 -24.36 -19.02 -21.05
N THR A 592 -23.79 -18.05 -21.77
CA THR A 592 -23.27 -18.19 -23.13
C THR A 592 -21.84 -18.73 -23.21
N ILE A 593 -21.26 -19.22 -22.11
CA ILE A 593 -19.92 -19.82 -22.12
C ILE A 593 -19.94 -21.07 -23.01
N ASP A 594 -18.97 -21.16 -23.92
CA ASP A 594 -18.84 -22.24 -24.90
C ASP A 594 -18.71 -23.62 -24.23
N ASP A 595 -19.42 -24.61 -24.79
CA ASP A 595 -19.46 -25.97 -24.24
C ASP A 595 -18.07 -26.63 -24.23
N SER A 596 -17.23 -26.33 -25.22
CA SER A 596 -15.87 -26.89 -25.34
C SER A 596 -14.95 -26.29 -24.27
N VAL A 597 -15.08 -24.99 -23.99
CA VAL A 597 -14.33 -24.31 -22.92
C VAL A 597 -14.67 -24.90 -21.57
N LEU A 598 -15.96 -25.12 -21.28
CA LEU A 598 -16.38 -25.79 -20.05
C LEU A 598 -15.91 -27.24 -20.00
N ALA A 599 -16.02 -27.98 -21.11
CA ALA A 599 -15.57 -29.37 -21.17
C ALA A 599 -14.07 -29.48 -20.83
N LEU A 600 -13.23 -28.63 -21.42
CA LEU A 600 -11.80 -28.57 -21.09
C LEU A 600 -11.55 -28.13 -19.65
N SER A 601 -12.27 -27.11 -19.16
CA SER A 601 -12.09 -26.58 -17.80
C SER A 601 -12.46 -27.60 -16.72
N PHE A 602 -13.50 -28.39 -16.96
CA PHE A 602 -13.98 -29.45 -16.05
C PHE A 602 -13.34 -30.81 -16.34
N LYS A 603 -12.45 -30.91 -17.33
CA LYS A 603 -11.80 -32.15 -17.77
C LYS A 603 -12.83 -33.26 -18.10
N THR A 604 -13.87 -32.89 -18.85
CA THR A 604 -14.98 -33.74 -19.29
C THR A 604 -15.25 -33.55 -20.79
N ASP A 605 -16.40 -34.03 -21.29
CA ASP A 605 -16.83 -33.89 -22.68
C ASP A 605 -18.03 -32.93 -22.85
N VAL A 606 -18.23 -32.47 -24.09
CA VAL A 606 -19.32 -31.55 -24.46
C VAL A 606 -20.70 -32.14 -24.14
N ALA A 607 -20.88 -33.45 -24.33
CA ALA A 607 -22.16 -34.11 -24.03
C ALA A 607 -22.52 -34.02 -22.55
N THR A 608 -21.54 -34.13 -21.66
CA THR A 608 -21.70 -33.97 -20.22
C THR A 608 -22.05 -32.53 -19.85
N ILE A 609 -21.38 -31.54 -20.45
CA ILE A 609 -21.72 -30.12 -20.27
C ILE A 609 -23.17 -29.84 -20.72
N GLN A 610 -23.58 -30.36 -21.88
CA GLN A 610 -24.94 -30.17 -22.39
C GLN A 610 -26.01 -30.79 -21.49
N LYS A 611 -25.73 -31.95 -20.87
CA LYS A 611 -26.61 -32.55 -19.85
C LYS A 611 -26.75 -31.63 -18.62
N LEU A 612 -25.65 -31.06 -18.13
CA LEU A 612 -25.68 -30.11 -17.01
C LEU A 612 -26.47 -28.84 -17.36
N LYS A 613 -26.29 -28.28 -18.56
CA LYS A 613 -27.08 -27.12 -19.04
C LYS A 613 -28.57 -27.45 -19.16
N ALA A 614 -28.92 -28.63 -19.68
CA ALA A 614 -30.31 -29.05 -19.81
C ALA A 614 -31.01 -29.20 -18.45
N GLY A 615 -30.30 -29.72 -17.44
CA GLY A 615 -30.83 -29.87 -16.08
C GLY A 615 -31.14 -28.56 -15.35
N LEU A 616 -30.60 -27.42 -15.80
CA LEU A 616 -30.81 -26.09 -15.21
C LEU A 616 -31.80 -25.21 -16.00
N LYS A 617 -32.29 -25.69 -17.16
CA LYS A 617 -33.31 -25.00 -17.98
C LYS A 617 -34.75 -25.29 -17.55
N GLY A 618 -34.93 -25.96 -16.42
CA GLY A 618 -36.23 -26.32 -15.83
C GLY A 618 -36.86 -25.19 -15.04
#